data_AF-A0A1Q8BPQ7-F1
#
_entry.id   AF-A0A1Q8BPQ7-F1
#
_cell.length_a   1.000
_cell.length_b   1.000
_cell.length_c   1.000
_cell.angle_alpha   90.00
_cell.angle_beta   90.00
_cell.angle_gamma   90.00
#
_symmetry.space_group_name_H-M   'P 1'
#
loop_
_entity.id
_entity.type
_entity.pdbx_description
1 polymer ?
#
loop_
_entity_poly.entity_id
_entity_poly.type
_entity_poly.pdbx_seq_one_letter_code
_entity_poly.pdbx_strand_id
1 'polypeptide(L)'
;MVTHELTFYLAAVALLVLTVESCIKLLKQDSFGITLAVYVTVFAWYFVDPFLNPEQYDYLPSFLLGQSYGEVLLFLIAFRAVMPVAVRWIVRQRTPGVFATQRVSPEQILIAAGAIWLLLFVIGIARLGGDVIGAVFPIDSRAGVTMWGRGAIETSASGFLIASAAYLFNAITAFLGVLVFFQRSTSWRLLAGAMFAITLPYFFFEGARSHFLAVLLPFILTYLFYGRHPLVLRLAVLAVAFVCLDQGFKLVTAFRGTGFRELLASENPYELVDEDLRQAGLNMIQELCFANVYVETGDTSPAYGARYLSELLNVVPRAIWPSKPLIGIDYAKWRGFEDPNSELG
;
A
#
# COMPACT_ATOMS: atom_id res chain seq x y z
N MET A 1 1.80 21.86 -21.94
CA MET A 1 0.46 21.65 -22.55
C MET A 1 -0.65 21.46 -21.51
N VAL A 2 -0.45 20.70 -20.43
CA VAL A 2 -1.42 20.56 -19.32
C VAL A 2 -1.89 21.91 -18.74
N THR A 3 -0.97 22.87 -18.63
CA THR A 3 -1.20 24.23 -18.11
C THR A 3 -1.98 25.15 -19.06
N HIS A 4 -2.42 24.69 -20.23
CA HIS A 4 -3.29 25.48 -21.12
C HIS A 4 -4.76 25.08 -21.02
N GLU A 5 -5.07 24.02 -20.29
CA GLU A 5 -6.44 23.55 -20.12
C GLU A 5 -7.17 24.35 -19.04
N LEU A 6 -8.34 24.89 -19.40
CA LEU A 6 -9.17 25.69 -18.49
C LEU A 6 -9.61 24.85 -17.25
N THR A 7 -9.88 23.56 -17.45
CA THR A 7 -10.29 22.65 -16.37
C THR A 7 -9.18 22.41 -15.35
N PHE A 8 -7.90 22.44 -15.75
CA PHE A 8 -6.77 22.38 -14.84
C PHE A 8 -6.78 23.57 -13.87
N TYR A 9 -6.93 24.79 -14.39
CA TYR A 9 -6.97 25.98 -13.56
C TYR A 9 -8.20 26.03 -12.65
N LEU A 10 -9.37 25.62 -13.15
CA LEU A 10 -10.58 25.54 -12.34
C LEU A 10 -10.41 24.53 -11.20
N ALA A 11 -9.85 23.35 -11.48
CA ALA A 11 -9.57 22.34 -10.47
C ALA A 11 -8.52 22.81 -9.45
N ALA A 12 -7.46 23.50 -9.89
CA ALA A 12 -6.43 24.06 -9.03
C ALA A 12 -6.98 25.16 -8.10
N VAL A 13 -7.79 26.08 -8.64
CA VAL A 13 -8.44 27.14 -7.86
C VAL A 13 -9.42 26.54 -6.86
N ALA A 14 -10.25 25.58 -7.28
CA ALA A 14 -11.16 24.89 -6.38
C ALA A 14 -10.41 24.20 -5.23
N LEU A 15 -9.32 23.48 -5.56
CA LEU A 15 -8.48 22.82 -4.58
C LEU A 15 -7.85 23.82 -3.58
N LEU A 16 -7.33 24.94 -4.07
CA LEU A 16 -6.73 25.99 -3.23
C LEU A 16 -7.76 26.59 -2.28
N VAL A 17 -8.92 26.99 -2.80
CA VAL A 17 -10.01 27.58 -2.00
C VAL A 17 -10.47 26.59 -0.93
N LEU A 18 -10.70 25.32 -1.28
CA LEU A 18 -11.14 24.28 -0.35
C LEU A 18 -10.08 23.96 0.72
N THR A 19 -8.80 24.01 0.35
CA THR A 19 -7.68 23.81 1.27
C THR A 19 -7.58 24.95 2.27
N VAL A 20 -7.62 26.20 1.80
CA VAL A 20 -7.59 27.40 2.66
C VAL A 20 -8.79 27.42 3.62
N GLU A 21 -9.99 27.14 3.11
CA GLU A 21 -11.18 27.05 3.95
C GLU A 21 -11.06 25.96 5.02
N SER A 22 -10.50 24.81 4.66
CA SER A 22 -10.27 23.70 5.59
C SER A 22 -9.21 24.03 6.64
N CYS A 23 -8.14 24.74 6.28
CA CYS A 23 -7.15 25.25 7.22
C CYS A 23 -7.78 26.23 8.22
N ILE A 24 -8.63 27.16 7.76
CA ILE A 24 -9.35 28.10 8.64
C ILE A 24 -10.28 27.34 9.60
N LYS A 25 -10.99 26.32 9.12
CA LYS A 25 -11.87 25.48 9.96
C LYS A 25 -11.09 24.65 10.97
N LEU A 26 -9.93 24.12 10.57
CA LEU A 26 -9.02 23.41 11.48
C LEU A 26 -8.49 24.33 12.58
N LEU A 27 -8.11 25.56 12.25
CA LEU A 27 -7.68 26.57 13.24
C LEU A 27 -8.81 26.94 14.22
N LYS A 28 -10.08 26.83 13.79
CA LYS A 28 -11.27 27.01 14.64
C LYS A 28 -11.68 25.74 15.41
N GLN A 29 -10.83 24.71 15.43
CA GLN A 29 -11.07 23.42 16.10
C GLN A 29 -12.33 22.65 15.62
N ASP A 30 -12.77 22.89 14.39
CA ASP A 30 -13.87 22.12 13.81
C ASP A 30 -13.36 20.71 13.39
N SER A 31 -14.22 19.69 13.49
CA SER A 31 -13.90 18.27 13.18
C SER A 31 -13.61 18.03 11.68
N PHE A 32 -13.52 19.08 10.89
CA PHE A 32 -13.31 19.08 9.45
C PHE A 32 -11.84 18.83 9.04
N GLY A 33 -10.93 18.56 9.99
CA GLY A 33 -9.51 18.34 9.71
C GLY A 33 -9.20 17.16 8.79
N ILE A 34 -10.07 16.14 8.73
CA ILE A 34 -9.87 14.96 7.86
C ILE A 34 -9.95 15.34 6.38
N THR A 35 -10.73 16.37 6.00
CA THR A 35 -10.83 16.78 4.59
C THR A 35 -9.55 17.45 4.09
N LEU A 36 -8.77 18.06 5.00
CA LEU A 36 -7.49 18.66 4.64
C LEU A 36 -6.52 17.59 4.13
N ALA A 37 -6.47 16.41 4.76
CA ALA A 37 -5.62 15.31 4.32
C ALA A 37 -5.98 14.88 2.88
N VAL A 38 -7.28 14.80 2.56
CA VAL A 38 -7.75 14.46 1.22
C VAL A 38 -7.30 15.51 0.20
N TYR A 39 -7.45 16.80 0.49
CA TYR A 39 -7.00 17.86 -0.43
C TYR A 39 -5.49 17.86 -0.64
N VAL A 40 -4.70 17.64 0.42
CA VAL A 40 -3.24 17.50 0.31
C VAL A 40 -2.88 16.30 -0.56
N THR A 41 -3.58 15.16 -0.43
CA THR A 41 -3.35 14.02 -1.32
C THR A 41 -3.75 14.31 -2.76
N VAL A 42 -4.88 14.96 -3.01
CA VAL A 42 -5.28 15.33 -4.38
C VAL A 42 -4.24 16.25 -5.02
N PHE A 43 -3.73 17.23 -4.27
CA PHE A 43 -2.63 18.08 -4.72
C PHE A 43 -1.39 17.27 -5.08
N ALA A 44 -0.90 16.44 -4.16
CA ALA A 44 0.32 15.67 -4.33
C ALA A 44 0.25 14.70 -5.52
N TRP A 45 -0.90 14.06 -5.75
CA TRP A 45 -1.02 13.01 -6.76
C TRP A 45 -1.44 13.51 -8.15
N TYR A 46 -2.21 14.60 -8.25
CA TYR A 46 -2.75 15.08 -9.54
C TYR A 46 -2.15 16.39 -10.05
N PHE A 47 -1.54 17.19 -9.17
CA PHE A 47 -1.01 18.51 -9.54
C PHE A 47 0.51 18.60 -9.47
N VAL A 48 1.19 17.85 -8.60
CA VAL A 48 2.66 17.96 -8.44
C VAL A 48 3.39 17.35 -9.63
N ASP A 49 3.00 16.16 -10.09
CA ASP A 49 3.75 15.43 -11.10
C ASP A 49 3.85 16.14 -12.47
N PRO A 50 2.81 16.79 -13.02
CA PRO A 50 2.92 17.58 -14.24
C PRO A 50 3.99 18.69 -14.19
N PHE A 51 4.37 19.17 -13.00
CA PHE A 51 5.47 20.12 -12.84
C PHE A 51 6.85 19.44 -12.73
N LEU A 52 6.90 18.21 -12.23
CA LEU A 52 8.16 17.46 -12.08
C LEU A 52 8.57 16.76 -13.36
N ASN A 53 7.61 16.21 -14.11
CA ASN A 53 7.85 15.38 -15.30
C ASN A 53 6.98 15.83 -16.50
N PRO A 54 7.14 17.06 -17.01
CA PRO A 54 6.27 17.60 -18.06
C PRO A 54 6.33 16.79 -19.37
N GLU A 55 7.49 16.22 -19.70
CA GLU A 55 7.74 15.44 -20.92
C GLU A 55 6.84 14.19 -21.02
N GLN A 56 6.42 13.64 -19.88
CA GLN A 56 5.54 12.46 -19.86
C GLN A 56 4.08 12.78 -20.21
N TYR A 57 3.75 14.04 -20.49
CA TYR A 57 2.41 14.48 -20.85
C TYR A 57 2.30 14.95 -22.30
N ASP A 58 3.42 15.03 -23.02
CA ASP A 58 3.46 15.59 -24.37
C ASP A 58 2.84 14.65 -25.42
N TYR A 59 2.76 13.34 -25.14
CA TYR A 59 2.10 12.36 -26.00
C TYR A 59 0.58 12.28 -25.76
N LEU A 60 0.05 12.91 -24.71
CA LEU A 60 -1.37 12.82 -24.36
C LEU A 60 -2.18 13.94 -25.03
N PRO A 61 -3.30 13.61 -25.71
CA PRO A 61 -4.24 14.58 -26.24
C PRO A 61 -4.73 15.56 -25.16
N SER A 62 -4.76 16.85 -25.50
CA SER A 62 -5.17 17.91 -24.55
C SER A 62 -6.63 17.75 -24.09
N PHE A 63 -7.50 17.20 -24.94
CA PHE A 63 -8.88 16.85 -24.61
C PHE A 63 -9.00 15.84 -23.47
N LEU A 64 -8.17 14.78 -23.46
CA LEU A 64 -8.18 13.75 -22.40
C LEU A 64 -7.68 14.32 -21.07
N LEU A 65 -6.68 15.20 -21.12
CA LEU A 65 -6.22 15.94 -19.95
C LEU A 65 -7.34 16.85 -19.43
N GLY A 66 -8.04 17.55 -20.33
CA GLY A 66 -9.18 18.40 -20.01
C GLY A 66 -10.30 17.64 -19.30
N GLN A 67 -10.71 16.49 -19.84
CA GLN A 67 -11.70 15.59 -19.22
C GLN A 67 -11.25 15.09 -17.85
N SER A 68 -10.02 14.60 -17.73
CA SER A 68 -9.47 14.04 -16.49
C SER A 68 -9.42 15.08 -15.36
N TYR A 69 -9.00 16.33 -15.65
CA TYR A 69 -9.08 17.41 -14.66
C TYR A 69 -10.52 17.85 -14.36
N GLY A 70 -11.44 17.70 -15.33
CA GLY A 70 -12.87 17.86 -15.10
C GLY A 70 -13.43 16.86 -14.08
N GLU A 71 -12.99 15.60 -14.13
CA GLU A 71 -13.33 14.58 -13.14
C GLU A 71 -12.74 14.88 -11.76
N VAL A 72 -11.49 15.35 -11.70
CA VAL A 72 -10.88 15.80 -10.44
C VAL A 72 -11.68 16.97 -9.84
N LEU A 73 -12.11 17.92 -10.67
CA LEU A 73 -12.98 19.03 -10.24
C LEU A 73 -14.33 18.52 -9.72
N LEU A 74 -14.98 17.60 -10.44
CA LEU A 74 -16.25 17.00 -10.03
C LEU A 74 -16.09 16.26 -8.70
N PHE A 75 -15.00 15.51 -8.53
CA PHE A 75 -14.66 14.86 -7.27
C PHE A 75 -14.54 15.86 -6.12
N LEU A 76 -13.81 16.97 -6.31
CA LEU A 76 -13.65 17.99 -5.27
C LEU A 76 -14.99 18.61 -4.86
N ILE A 77 -15.87 18.90 -5.82
CA ILE A 77 -17.21 19.44 -5.57
C ILE A 77 -18.09 18.42 -4.85
N ALA A 78 -18.14 17.18 -5.36
CA ALA A 78 -18.95 16.11 -4.79
C ALA A 78 -18.48 15.74 -3.38
N PHE A 79 -17.18 15.58 -3.18
CA PHE A 79 -16.57 15.34 -1.87
C PHE A 79 -16.95 16.45 -0.89
N ARG A 80 -16.83 17.71 -1.31
CA ARG A 80 -17.22 18.85 -0.48
C ARG A 80 -18.71 18.82 -0.09
N ALA A 81 -19.60 18.44 -1.01
CA ALA A 81 -21.03 18.39 -0.74
C ALA A 81 -21.42 17.24 0.20
N VAL A 82 -20.80 16.07 0.04
CA VAL A 82 -21.14 14.84 0.77
C VAL A 82 -20.49 14.81 2.16
N MET A 83 -19.27 15.31 2.30
CA MET A 83 -18.50 15.18 3.56
C MET A 83 -19.18 15.77 4.80
N PRO A 84 -19.81 16.96 4.78
CA PRO A 84 -20.53 17.48 5.94
C PRO A 84 -21.64 16.54 6.42
N VAL A 85 -22.32 15.86 5.50
CA VAL A 85 -23.37 14.89 5.82
C VAL A 85 -22.75 13.61 6.39
N ALA A 86 -21.70 13.10 5.75
CA ALA A 86 -20.98 11.92 6.21
C ALA A 86 -20.37 12.12 7.60
N VAL A 87 -19.68 13.24 7.86
CA VAL A 87 -19.10 13.57 9.16
C VAL A 87 -20.20 13.68 10.23
N ARG A 88 -21.33 14.34 9.94
CA ARG A 88 -22.45 14.39 10.89
C ARG A 88 -23.01 13.01 11.18
N TRP A 89 -23.08 12.12 10.20
CA TRP A 89 -23.58 10.76 10.37
C TRP A 89 -22.60 9.90 11.18
N ILE A 90 -21.30 9.95 10.85
CA ILE A 90 -20.23 9.22 11.55
C ILE A 90 -20.09 9.72 13.00
N VAL A 91 -20.11 11.04 13.23
CA VAL A 91 -19.99 11.62 14.58
C VAL A 91 -21.28 11.43 15.40
N ARG A 92 -22.46 11.39 14.77
CA ARG A 92 -23.73 11.03 15.46
C ARG A 92 -23.74 9.59 15.93
N GLN A 93 -23.06 8.69 15.21
CA GLN A 93 -22.77 7.37 15.73
C GLN A 93 -21.73 7.54 16.84
N ARG A 94 -22.21 7.84 18.06
CA ARG A 94 -21.48 7.49 19.27
C ARG A 94 -21.31 5.98 19.22
N THR A 95 -20.23 5.48 18.62
CA THR A 95 -19.81 4.10 18.79
C THR A 95 -19.73 3.87 20.30
N PRO A 96 -20.61 3.04 20.89
CA PRO A 96 -20.48 2.69 22.28
C PRO A 96 -19.21 1.85 22.38
N GLY A 97 -18.11 2.50 22.80
CA GLY A 97 -16.88 1.90 23.27
C GLY A 97 -16.51 0.52 22.72
N VAL A 98 -16.24 0.38 21.41
CA VAL A 98 -15.38 -0.72 20.95
C VAL A 98 -13.97 -0.57 21.57
N PHE A 99 -13.62 0.65 21.99
CA PHE A 99 -12.48 0.99 22.84
C PHE A 99 -12.75 0.92 24.36
N ALA A 100 -13.79 0.21 24.80
CA ALA A 100 -13.88 -0.25 26.20
C ALA A 100 -12.86 -1.38 26.50
N THR A 101 -11.82 -1.54 25.68
CA THR A 101 -10.60 -2.32 25.92
C THR A 101 -9.66 -1.64 26.93
N GLN A 102 -10.20 -1.00 27.97
CA GLN A 102 -9.41 -0.60 29.15
C GLN A 102 -8.96 -1.80 30.01
N ARG A 103 -9.39 -3.03 29.68
CA ARG A 103 -9.08 -4.23 30.47
C ARG A 103 -7.93 -5.09 29.95
N VAL A 104 -7.45 -4.86 28.73
CA VAL A 104 -6.36 -5.70 28.17
C VAL A 104 -5.05 -4.96 28.30
N SER A 105 -4.12 -5.54 29.04
CA SER A 105 -2.80 -4.93 29.22
C SER A 105 -1.97 -5.07 27.93
N PRO A 106 -1.10 -4.11 27.58
CA PRO A 106 -0.23 -4.21 26.40
C PRO A 106 0.60 -5.50 26.36
N GLU A 107 0.92 -6.06 27.52
CA GLU A 107 1.62 -7.33 27.65
C GLU A 107 0.75 -8.51 27.21
N GLN A 108 -0.53 -8.55 27.59
CA GLN A 108 -1.46 -9.60 27.14
C GLN A 108 -1.65 -9.58 25.62
N ILE A 109 -1.72 -8.37 25.04
CA ILE A 109 -1.79 -8.18 23.59
C ILE A 109 -0.53 -8.73 22.91
N LEU A 110 0.65 -8.46 23.48
CA LEU A 110 1.92 -8.98 22.95
C LEU A 110 2.03 -10.49 23.09
N ILE A 111 1.56 -11.09 24.19
CA ILE A 111 1.53 -12.54 24.36
C ILE A 111 0.61 -13.18 23.30
N ALA A 112 -0.59 -12.64 23.11
CA ALA A 112 -1.53 -13.15 22.11
C ALA A 112 -0.98 -13.00 20.68
N ALA A 113 -0.50 -11.80 20.32
CA ALA A 113 0.12 -11.54 19.02
C ALA A 113 1.35 -12.41 18.81
N GLY A 114 2.17 -12.59 19.84
CA GLY A 114 3.38 -13.41 19.78
C GLY A 114 3.10 -14.90 19.68
N ALA A 115 2.04 -15.40 20.33
CA ALA A 115 1.60 -16.79 20.19
C ALA A 115 1.10 -17.07 18.77
N ILE A 116 0.30 -16.17 18.19
CA ILE A 116 -0.17 -16.33 16.81
C ILE A 116 0.99 -16.19 15.82
N TRP A 117 1.90 -15.25 16.05
CA TRP A 117 3.13 -15.10 15.27
C TRP A 117 3.96 -16.38 15.28
N LEU A 118 4.21 -16.95 16.47
CA LEU A 118 5.00 -18.17 16.62
C LEU A 118 4.33 -19.35 15.91
N LEU A 119 3.01 -19.50 16.08
CA LEU A 119 2.24 -20.55 15.42
C LEU A 119 2.36 -20.45 13.90
N LEU A 120 2.14 -19.25 13.34
CA LEU A 120 2.25 -19.03 11.90
C LEU A 120 3.69 -19.24 11.42
N PHE A 121 4.68 -18.77 12.16
CA PHE A 121 6.09 -18.93 11.81
C PHE A 121 6.51 -20.41 11.77
N VAL A 122 6.09 -21.20 12.77
CA VAL A 122 6.34 -22.66 12.81
C VAL A 122 5.62 -23.37 11.66
N ILE A 123 4.37 -23.01 11.36
CA ILE A 123 3.64 -23.57 10.20
C ILE A 123 4.38 -23.23 8.90
N GLY A 124 4.86 -21.99 8.76
CA GLY A 124 5.65 -21.55 7.61
C GLY A 124 6.93 -22.36 7.42
N ILE A 125 7.68 -22.60 8.50
CA ILE A 125 8.89 -23.46 8.48
C ILE A 125 8.52 -24.90 8.11
N ALA A 126 7.44 -25.45 8.66
CA ALA A 126 6.98 -26.79 8.34
C ALA A 126 6.62 -26.95 6.85
N ARG A 127 6.07 -25.89 6.22
CA ARG A 127 5.79 -25.87 4.78
C ARG A 127 7.06 -25.88 3.92
N LEU A 128 8.18 -25.38 4.46
CA LEU A 128 9.50 -25.41 3.82
C LEU A 128 10.30 -26.68 4.17
N GLY A 129 9.64 -27.73 4.67
CA GLY A 129 10.31 -28.98 5.03
C GLY A 129 11.26 -28.85 6.23
N GLY A 130 11.12 -27.80 7.05
CA GLY A 130 11.98 -27.56 8.20
C GLY A 130 13.17 -26.63 7.94
N ASP A 131 13.28 -26.05 6.74
CA ASP A 131 14.35 -25.09 6.43
C ASP A 131 14.12 -23.73 7.11
N VAL A 132 14.75 -23.54 8.27
CA VAL A 132 14.69 -22.29 9.05
C VAL A 132 15.44 -21.17 8.33
N ILE A 133 16.51 -21.48 7.60
CA ILE A 133 17.34 -20.47 6.93
C ILE A 133 16.57 -19.95 5.72
N GLY A 134 16.00 -20.84 4.89
CA GLY A 134 15.12 -20.45 3.79
C GLY A 134 13.84 -19.73 4.26
N ALA A 135 13.33 -20.05 5.47
CA ALA A 135 12.19 -19.35 6.06
C ALA A 135 12.49 -17.90 6.43
N VAL A 136 13.66 -17.62 7.04
CA VAL A 136 14.04 -16.26 7.47
C VAL A 136 14.69 -15.46 6.34
N PHE A 137 15.44 -16.14 5.47
CA PHE A 137 16.18 -15.57 4.35
C PHE A 137 15.78 -16.29 3.06
N PRO A 138 14.64 -15.92 2.45
CA PRO A 138 14.23 -16.47 1.15
C PRO A 138 15.12 -15.91 0.02
N ILE A 139 16.30 -16.50 -0.16
CA ILE A 139 17.34 -16.03 -1.09
C ILE A 139 16.87 -16.11 -2.57
N ASP A 140 16.03 -17.09 -2.90
CA ASP A 140 15.52 -17.32 -4.27
C ASP A 140 14.21 -16.55 -4.57
N SER A 141 13.71 -15.76 -3.62
CA SER A 141 12.59 -14.81 -3.73
C SER A 141 11.40 -15.25 -4.62
N ARG A 142 11.08 -14.52 -5.69
CA ARG A 142 9.88 -14.68 -6.55
C ARG A 142 9.88 -15.97 -7.39
N ALA A 143 11.04 -16.57 -7.60
CA ALA A 143 11.18 -17.85 -8.31
C ALA A 143 11.33 -19.04 -7.33
N GLY A 144 11.64 -18.75 -6.06
CA GLY A 144 11.85 -19.72 -4.99
C GLY A 144 10.61 -19.99 -4.14
N VAL A 145 10.75 -20.93 -3.23
CA VAL A 145 9.68 -21.29 -2.28
C VAL A 145 9.77 -20.35 -1.08
N THR A 146 8.70 -19.58 -0.81
CA THR A 146 8.58 -18.76 0.40
C THR A 146 7.58 -19.39 1.38
N MET A 147 7.67 -19.05 2.68
CA MET A 147 6.80 -19.60 3.73
C MET A 147 5.31 -19.51 3.38
N TRP A 148 4.92 -18.39 2.77
CA TRP A 148 3.54 -18.09 2.39
C TRP A 148 3.36 -17.87 0.89
N GLY A 149 4.28 -18.41 0.08
CA GLY A 149 4.21 -18.37 -1.37
C GLY A 149 2.92 -19.02 -1.87
N ARG A 150 2.26 -18.33 -2.79
CA ARG A 150 1.03 -18.76 -3.44
C ARG A 150 0.96 -18.26 -4.88
N GLY A 151 0.24 -18.99 -5.72
CA GLY A 151 -0.15 -18.52 -7.05
C GLY A 151 -1.08 -17.30 -6.97
N ALA A 152 -1.10 -16.48 -8.03
CA ALA A 152 -2.00 -15.33 -8.11
C ALA A 152 -3.48 -15.75 -8.06
N ILE A 153 -3.79 -16.97 -8.50
CA ILE A 153 -5.12 -17.56 -8.52
C ILE A 153 -5.00 -18.99 -8.01
N GLU A 154 -5.50 -19.24 -6.80
CA GLU A 154 -5.61 -20.60 -6.25
C GLU A 154 -7.09 -20.93 -6.05
N THR A 155 -7.54 -22.02 -6.69
CA THR A 155 -8.93 -22.51 -6.65
C THR A 155 -9.16 -23.48 -5.49
N SER A 156 -8.10 -23.94 -4.82
CA SER A 156 -8.16 -24.90 -3.73
C SER A 156 -8.44 -24.24 -2.37
N ALA A 157 -9.10 -24.98 -1.46
CA ALA A 157 -9.33 -24.54 -0.08
C ALA A 157 -8.02 -24.29 0.69
N SER A 158 -6.96 -25.06 0.37
CA SER A 158 -5.62 -24.83 0.90
C SER A 158 -5.06 -23.47 0.50
N GLY A 159 -5.35 -23.01 -0.72
CA GLY A 159 -4.87 -21.71 -1.19
C GLY A 159 -5.50 -20.52 -0.47
N PHE A 160 -6.77 -20.63 -0.11
CA PHE A 160 -7.40 -19.65 0.78
C PHE A 160 -6.74 -19.61 2.15
N LEU A 161 -6.49 -20.77 2.78
CA LEU A 161 -5.85 -20.82 4.10
C LEU A 161 -4.43 -20.25 4.06
N ILE A 162 -3.65 -20.60 3.04
CA ILE A 162 -2.31 -20.03 2.81
C ILE A 162 -2.41 -18.51 2.64
N ALA A 163 -3.40 -18.05 1.86
CA ALA A 163 -3.59 -16.64 1.61
C ALA A 163 -3.97 -15.85 2.87
N SER A 164 -4.92 -16.35 3.64
CA SER A 164 -5.33 -15.77 4.92
C SER A 164 -4.19 -15.78 5.92
N ALA A 165 -3.43 -16.86 6.00
CA ALA A 165 -2.28 -16.98 6.88
C ALA A 165 -1.17 -15.99 6.51
N ALA A 166 -0.90 -15.77 5.22
CA ALA A 166 0.05 -14.77 4.73
C ALA A 166 -0.35 -13.35 5.19
N TYR A 167 -1.61 -12.95 4.95
CA TYR A 167 -2.10 -11.64 5.37
C TYR A 167 -2.11 -11.47 6.89
N LEU A 168 -2.50 -12.52 7.62
CA LEU A 168 -2.50 -12.51 9.07
C LEU A 168 -1.08 -12.40 9.63
N PHE A 169 -0.12 -13.10 9.04
CA PHE A 169 1.30 -13.02 9.40
C PHE A 169 1.85 -11.61 9.17
N ASN A 170 1.53 -10.98 8.04
CA ASN A 170 1.90 -9.59 7.73
C ASN A 170 1.31 -8.62 8.76
N ALA A 171 0.01 -8.76 9.04
CA ALA A 171 -0.70 -7.90 9.98
C ALA A 171 -0.15 -8.01 11.41
N ILE A 172 0.11 -9.25 11.87
CA ILE A 172 0.68 -9.48 13.20
C ILE A 172 2.10 -8.94 13.28
N THR A 173 2.92 -9.14 12.25
CA THR A 173 4.29 -8.61 12.25
C THR A 173 4.29 -7.09 12.29
N ALA A 174 3.44 -6.44 11.50
CA ALA A 174 3.23 -4.99 11.56
C ALA A 174 2.83 -4.55 12.98
N PHE A 175 1.93 -5.30 13.61
CA PHE A 175 1.45 -5.03 14.96
C PHE A 175 2.53 -5.23 16.03
N LEU A 176 3.41 -6.23 15.90
CA LEU A 176 4.57 -6.42 16.77
C LEU A 176 5.48 -5.20 16.73
N GLY A 177 5.73 -4.63 15.54
CA GLY A 177 6.48 -3.39 15.38
C GLY A 177 5.83 -2.22 16.14
N VAL A 178 4.52 -2.04 16.00
CA VAL A 178 3.76 -1.01 16.75
C VAL A 178 3.88 -1.23 18.26
N LEU A 179 3.74 -2.47 18.74
CA LEU A 179 3.74 -2.81 20.16
C LEU A 179 5.05 -2.44 20.86
N VAL A 180 6.20 -2.40 20.17
CA VAL A 180 7.49 -1.96 20.72
C VAL A 180 7.36 -0.63 21.47
N PHE A 181 6.56 0.30 20.96
CA PHE A 181 6.39 1.64 21.53
C PHE A 181 5.41 1.69 22.71
N PHE A 182 4.47 0.75 22.79
CA PHE A 182 3.41 0.72 23.80
C PHE A 182 3.73 -0.16 25.01
N GLN A 183 4.79 -0.99 24.96
CA GLN A 183 5.23 -1.77 26.12
C GLN A 183 5.82 -0.88 27.22
N ARG A 184 5.38 -1.12 28.47
CA ARG A 184 5.82 -0.37 29.66
C ARG A 184 7.21 -0.80 30.13
N SER A 185 7.52 -2.07 30.03
CA SER A 185 8.73 -2.71 30.55
C SER A 185 9.76 -2.98 29.45
N THR A 186 11.03 -2.84 29.78
CA THR A 186 12.14 -3.00 28.82
C THR A 186 12.22 -4.41 28.26
N SER A 187 11.95 -5.44 29.08
CA SER A 187 12.01 -6.84 28.64
C SER A 187 10.96 -7.16 27.57
N TRP A 188 9.72 -6.71 27.75
CA TRP A 188 8.66 -6.92 26.78
C TRP A 188 8.85 -6.08 25.51
N ARG A 189 9.43 -4.88 25.64
CA ARG A 189 9.85 -4.08 24.49
C ARG A 189 10.93 -4.80 23.68
N LEU A 190 11.94 -5.38 24.34
CA LEU A 190 13.02 -6.10 23.70
C LEU A 190 12.50 -7.38 23.04
N LEU A 191 11.56 -8.09 23.67
CA LEU A 191 10.91 -9.25 23.07
C LEU A 191 10.16 -8.89 21.79
N ALA A 192 9.29 -7.89 21.81
CA ALA A 192 8.56 -7.42 20.62
C ALA A 192 9.53 -6.98 19.50
N GLY A 193 10.58 -6.25 19.88
CA GLY A 193 11.62 -5.80 18.96
C GLY A 193 12.41 -6.96 18.36
N ALA A 194 12.74 -7.99 19.14
CA ALA A 194 13.43 -9.18 18.67
C ALA A 194 12.57 -9.98 17.69
N MET A 195 11.30 -10.22 18.03
CA MET A 195 10.35 -10.90 17.14
C MET A 195 10.18 -10.16 15.82
N PHE A 196 10.02 -8.83 15.87
CA PHE A 196 9.94 -7.99 14.69
C PHE A 196 11.23 -8.05 13.85
N ALA A 197 12.39 -7.93 14.50
CA ALA A 197 13.69 -7.96 13.83
C ALA A 197 13.99 -9.29 13.15
N ILE A 198 13.59 -10.43 13.75
CA ILE A 198 13.75 -11.76 13.16
C ILE A 198 12.95 -11.89 11.86
N THR A 199 11.78 -11.27 11.77
CA THR A 199 10.93 -11.33 10.57
C THR A 199 11.26 -10.32 9.47
N LEU A 200 11.99 -9.26 9.79
CA LEU A 200 12.31 -8.22 8.79
C LEU A 200 13.09 -8.76 7.57
N PRO A 201 14.12 -9.63 7.75
CA PRO A 201 14.83 -10.21 6.62
C PRO A 201 13.91 -10.96 5.65
N TYR A 202 12.93 -11.71 6.16
CA TYR A 202 11.97 -12.44 5.32
C TYR A 202 11.27 -11.50 4.35
N PHE A 203 10.70 -10.40 4.85
CA PHE A 203 9.98 -9.44 4.03
C PHE A 203 10.89 -8.64 3.09
N PHE A 204 12.14 -8.42 3.48
CA PHE A 204 13.13 -7.74 2.65
C PHE A 204 13.52 -8.60 1.44
N PHE A 205 13.76 -9.89 1.65
CA PHE A 205 14.21 -10.81 0.61
C PHE A 205 13.07 -11.49 -0.18
N GLU A 206 11.82 -11.42 0.28
CA GLU A 206 10.64 -11.92 -0.46
C GLU A 206 10.45 -11.24 -1.83
N GLY A 207 11.12 -10.11 -2.09
CA GLY A 207 11.10 -9.44 -3.38
C GLY A 207 9.83 -8.61 -3.63
N ALA A 208 8.92 -8.51 -2.66
CA ALA A 208 7.69 -7.74 -2.74
C ALA A 208 7.77 -6.47 -1.88
N ARG A 209 8.12 -5.35 -2.52
CA ARG A 209 8.24 -4.02 -1.87
C ARG A 209 6.99 -3.63 -1.07
N SER A 210 5.80 -4.00 -1.57
CA SER A 210 4.52 -3.72 -0.91
C SER A 210 4.35 -4.47 0.41
N HIS A 211 4.81 -5.72 0.52
CA HIS A 211 4.73 -6.49 1.78
C HIS A 211 5.70 -5.95 2.83
N PHE A 212 6.93 -5.60 2.42
CA PHE A 212 7.89 -4.96 3.31
C PHE A 212 7.38 -3.60 3.84
N LEU A 213 6.85 -2.75 2.95
CA LEU A 213 6.25 -1.48 3.36
C LEU A 213 5.05 -1.66 4.29
N ALA A 214 4.18 -2.63 4.02
CA ALA A 214 3.00 -2.89 4.86
C ALA A 214 3.37 -3.23 6.31
N VAL A 215 4.52 -3.88 6.51
CA VAL A 215 5.02 -4.27 7.85
C VAL A 215 5.81 -3.15 8.52
N LEU A 216 6.66 -2.44 7.76
CA LEU A 216 7.56 -1.43 8.31
C LEU A 216 6.91 -0.06 8.50
N LEU A 217 5.98 0.33 7.63
CA LEU A 217 5.33 1.65 7.68
C LEU A 217 4.60 1.89 9.02
N PRO A 218 3.83 0.94 9.57
CA PRO A 218 3.22 1.12 10.89
C PRO A 218 4.24 1.35 12.01
N PHE A 219 5.40 0.68 11.97
CA PHE A 219 6.50 0.92 12.92
C PHE A 219 7.05 2.35 12.81
N ILE A 220 7.35 2.81 11.58
CA ILE A 220 7.88 4.16 11.32
C ILE A 220 6.87 5.24 11.73
N LEU A 221 5.59 5.08 11.36
CA LEU A 221 4.54 6.02 11.72
C LEU A 221 4.33 6.06 13.23
N THR A 222 4.34 4.92 13.91
CA THR A 222 4.23 4.87 15.37
C THR A 222 5.40 5.57 16.03
N TYR A 223 6.62 5.40 15.52
CA TYR A 223 7.79 6.16 15.98
C TYR A 223 7.63 7.67 15.78
N LEU A 224 7.12 8.11 14.62
CA LEU A 224 6.92 9.53 14.31
C LEU A 224 5.90 10.17 15.26
N PHE A 225 4.76 9.53 15.50
CA PHE A 225 3.70 10.10 16.34
C PHE A 225 3.96 9.91 17.85
N TYR A 226 4.40 8.74 18.28
CA TYR A 226 4.50 8.36 19.71
C TYR A 226 5.93 8.27 20.24
N GLY A 227 6.95 8.52 19.42
CA GLY A 227 8.34 8.59 19.88
C GLY A 227 8.52 9.60 21.03
N ARG A 228 9.52 9.40 21.89
CA ARG A 228 9.82 10.35 22.99
C ARG A 228 10.78 11.48 22.58
N HIS A 229 11.32 11.41 21.37
CA HIS A 229 12.33 12.33 20.86
C HIS A 229 11.73 13.67 20.39
N PRO A 230 12.53 14.75 20.31
CA PRO A 230 12.07 16.01 19.71
C PRO A 230 11.73 15.82 18.23
N LEU A 231 10.79 16.62 17.72
CA LEU A 231 10.25 16.50 16.36
C LEU A 231 11.37 16.53 15.29
N VAL A 232 12.39 17.36 15.47
CA VAL A 232 13.56 17.44 14.57
C VAL A 232 14.29 16.11 14.47
N LEU A 233 14.56 15.45 15.59
CA LEU A 233 15.23 14.14 15.58
C LEU A 233 14.34 13.06 14.96
N ARG A 234 13.01 13.13 15.16
CA ARG A 234 12.08 12.20 14.51
C ARG A 234 12.10 12.37 12.99
N LEU A 235 12.09 13.61 12.51
CA LEU A 235 12.19 13.90 11.07
C LEU A 235 13.55 13.50 10.50
N ALA A 236 14.64 13.71 11.23
CA ALA A 236 15.98 13.26 10.81
C ALA A 236 16.05 11.74 10.69
N VAL A 237 15.55 11.01 11.69
CA VAL A 237 15.48 9.53 11.65
C VAL A 237 14.55 9.07 10.53
N LEU A 238 13.44 9.77 10.27
CA LEU A 238 12.55 9.48 9.16
C LEU A 238 13.25 9.67 7.81
N ALA A 239 14.03 10.74 7.65
CA ALA A 239 14.81 10.99 6.43
C ALA A 239 15.87 9.90 6.21
N VAL A 240 16.59 9.51 7.26
CA VAL A 240 17.55 8.39 7.19
C VAL A 240 16.84 7.09 6.84
N ALA A 241 15.71 6.78 7.50
CA ALA A 241 14.92 5.59 7.20
C ALA A 241 14.42 5.59 5.75
N PHE A 242 14.00 6.74 5.23
CA PHE A 242 13.58 6.89 3.83
C PHE A 242 14.73 6.60 2.87
N VAL A 243 15.92 7.15 3.12
CA VAL A 243 17.12 6.86 2.31
C VAL A 243 17.48 5.38 2.38
N CYS A 244 17.47 4.77 3.58
CA CYS A 244 17.71 3.35 3.73
C CYS A 244 16.69 2.48 2.99
N LEU A 245 15.41 2.90 2.97
CA LEU A 245 14.35 2.21 2.23
C LEU A 245 14.54 2.33 0.71
N ASP A 246 14.87 3.52 0.21
CA ASP A 246 15.14 3.75 -1.20
C ASP A 246 16.29 2.88 -1.70
N GLN A 247 17.43 2.91 -0.99
CA GLN A 247 18.60 2.10 -1.31
C GLN A 247 18.30 0.60 -1.18
N GLY A 248 17.57 0.20 -0.14
CA GLY A 248 17.10 -1.16 0.05
C GLY A 248 16.20 -1.64 -1.09
N PHE A 249 15.30 -0.80 -1.60
CA PHE A 249 14.43 -1.17 -2.72
C PHE A 249 15.15 -1.21 -4.06
N LYS A 250 16.17 -0.38 -4.28
CA LYS A 250 17.04 -0.50 -5.45
C LYS A 250 17.74 -1.85 -5.44
N LEU A 251 18.30 -2.23 -4.29
CA LEU A 251 18.92 -3.53 -4.09
C LEU A 251 17.93 -4.70 -4.33
N VAL A 252 16.72 -4.63 -3.76
CA VAL A 252 15.66 -5.62 -3.99
C VAL A 252 15.24 -5.69 -5.46
N THR A 253 15.19 -4.55 -6.16
CA THR A 253 14.81 -4.53 -7.58
C THR A 253 15.89 -5.16 -8.45
N ALA A 254 17.16 -4.91 -8.15
CA ALA A 254 18.28 -5.63 -8.77
C ALA A 254 18.21 -7.14 -8.48
N PHE A 255 17.94 -7.55 -7.23
CA PHE A 255 17.75 -8.97 -6.87
C PHE A 255 16.62 -9.65 -7.64
N ARG A 256 15.53 -8.92 -7.94
CA ARG A 256 14.38 -9.46 -8.68
C ARG A 256 14.70 -9.77 -10.15
N GLY A 257 15.72 -9.13 -10.73
CA GLY A 257 16.06 -9.28 -12.15
C GLY A 257 17.01 -10.43 -12.46
N THR A 258 17.98 -10.70 -11.58
CA THR A 258 19.16 -11.54 -11.91
C THR A 258 19.40 -12.70 -10.93
N GLY A 259 18.77 -12.72 -9.76
CA GLY A 259 18.97 -13.78 -8.75
C GLY A 259 20.30 -13.71 -7.99
N PHE A 260 20.37 -14.37 -6.83
CA PHE A 260 21.45 -14.19 -5.84
C PHE A 260 22.83 -14.66 -6.30
N ARG A 261 22.90 -15.69 -7.16
CA ARG A 261 24.16 -16.26 -7.64
C ARG A 261 24.89 -15.35 -8.64
N GLU A 262 24.15 -14.60 -9.46
CA GLU A 262 24.76 -13.71 -10.47
C GLU A 262 25.23 -12.39 -9.84
N LEU A 263 24.55 -11.90 -8.80
CA LEU A 263 24.93 -10.66 -8.11
C LEU A 263 26.12 -10.81 -7.14
N LEU A 264 26.30 -11.98 -6.53
CA LEU A 264 27.50 -12.26 -5.73
C LEU A 264 28.73 -12.58 -6.57
N ALA A 265 28.54 -12.98 -7.83
CA ALA A 265 29.60 -13.25 -8.78
C ALA A 265 30.02 -12.00 -9.58
N SER A 266 29.26 -10.89 -9.51
CA SER A 266 29.59 -9.66 -10.21
C SER A 266 30.51 -8.78 -9.37
N GLU A 267 31.57 -8.27 -9.99
CA GLU A 267 32.59 -7.42 -9.36
C GLU A 267 32.05 -6.00 -9.06
N ASN A 268 30.95 -5.59 -9.71
CA ASN A 268 30.27 -4.30 -9.51
C ASN A 268 28.74 -4.47 -9.48
N PRO A 269 28.12 -4.53 -8.28
CA PRO A 269 26.67 -4.69 -8.13
C PRO A 269 25.85 -3.47 -8.58
N TYR A 270 26.49 -2.30 -8.73
CA TYR A 270 25.83 -1.03 -9.01
C TYR A 270 25.61 -0.73 -10.51
N GLU A 271 26.36 -1.37 -11.41
CA GLU A 271 26.20 -1.19 -12.87
C GLU A 271 25.01 -1.98 -13.45
N LEU A 272 24.49 -2.96 -12.72
CA LEU A 272 23.28 -3.72 -13.08
C LEU A 272 21.98 -3.04 -12.63
N VAL A 273 22.09 -1.95 -11.85
CA VAL A 273 20.95 -1.11 -11.51
C VAL A 273 20.71 -0.21 -12.71
N ASP A 274 19.94 -0.71 -13.67
CA ASP A 274 19.48 0.07 -14.80
C ASP A 274 18.80 1.35 -14.27
N GLU A 275 19.42 2.52 -14.52
CA GLU A 275 18.88 3.82 -14.11
C GLU A 275 17.53 4.09 -14.80
N ASP A 276 17.23 3.37 -15.90
CA ASP A 276 15.97 3.44 -16.64
C ASP A 276 14.83 2.63 -16.02
N LEU A 277 15.09 1.83 -14.97
CA LEU A 277 14.05 1.30 -14.08
C LEU A 277 13.55 2.37 -13.09
N ARG A 278 13.62 3.66 -13.47
CA ARG A 278 12.83 4.73 -12.86
C ARG A 278 11.38 4.30 -12.83
N GLN A 279 10.94 3.94 -11.62
CA GLN A 279 9.58 3.87 -11.13
C GLN A 279 8.52 4.24 -12.18
N ALA A 280 8.23 3.33 -13.10
CA ALA A 280 7.10 3.41 -14.04
C ALA A 280 5.79 3.11 -13.28
N GLY A 281 5.61 3.76 -12.13
CA GLY A 281 4.29 4.01 -11.57
C GLY A 281 3.72 5.12 -12.43
N LEU A 282 2.83 4.74 -13.34
CA LEU A 282 2.07 5.70 -14.14
C LEU A 282 1.42 6.72 -13.21
N ASN A 283 1.51 7.98 -13.60
CA ASN A 283 0.99 9.07 -12.80
C ASN A 283 -0.54 9.03 -12.79
N MET A 284 -1.16 9.39 -11.67
CA MET A 284 -2.61 9.21 -11.47
C MET A 284 -3.46 9.94 -12.52
N ILE A 285 -2.96 11.05 -13.07
CA ILE A 285 -3.62 11.77 -14.15
C ILE A 285 -3.49 11.06 -15.51
N GLN A 286 -2.37 10.37 -15.77
CA GLN A 286 -2.21 9.52 -16.95
C GLN A 286 -3.14 8.31 -16.86
N GLU A 287 -3.25 7.69 -15.68
CA GLU A 287 -4.18 6.59 -15.42
C GLU A 287 -5.65 6.99 -15.70
N LEU A 288 -6.06 8.21 -15.32
CA LEU A 288 -7.37 8.75 -15.68
C LEU A 288 -7.53 8.92 -17.20
N CYS A 289 -6.51 9.44 -17.89
CA CYS A 289 -6.55 9.57 -19.34
C CYS A 289 -6.70 8.21 -20.02
N PHE A 290 -5.96 7.19 -19.58
CA PHE A 290 -6.10 5.83 -20.09
C PHE A 290 -7.48 5.25 -19.78
N ALA A 291 -7.99 5.42 -18.56
CA ALA A 291 -9.32 4.96 -18.20
C ALA A 291 -10.41 5.56 -19.10
N ASN A 292 -10.30 6.85 -19.44
CA ASN A 292 -11.24 7.53 -20.32
C ASN A 292 -11.19 7.02 -21.76
N VAL A 293 -9.99 6.84 -22.31
CA VAL A 293 -9.82 6.21 -23.63
C VAL A 293 -10.47 4.83 -23.65
N TYR A 294 -10.24 4.01 -22.62
CA TYR A 294 -10.79 2.66 -22.55
C TYR A 294 -12.32 2.62 -22.48
N VAL A 295 -12.93 3.56 -21.75
CA VAL A 295 -14.40 3.70 -21.69
C VAL A 295 -14.96 4.15 -23.05
N GLU A 296 -14.26 5.05 -23.75
CA GLU A 296 -14.67 5.53 -25.07
C GLU A 296 -14.53 4.46 -26.17
N THR A 297 -13.50 3.59 -26.11
CA THR A 297 -13.33 2.48 -27.06
C THR A 297 -14.34 1.35 -26.88
N GLY A 298 -15.06 1.29 -25.76
CA GLY A 298 -16.14 0.32 -25.53
C GLY A 298 -15.70 -1.11 -25.19
N ASP A 299 -14.40 -1.35 -24.99
CA ASP A 299 -13.85 -2.67 -24.69
C ASP A 299 -14.27 -3.21 -23.30
N THR A 300 -14.75 -2.35 -22.39
CA THR A 300 -15.37 -2.77 -21.12
C THR A 300 -16.43 -1.80 -20.60
N SER A 301 -17.44 -2.32 -19.89
CA SER A 301 -18.43 -1.49 -19.19
C SER A 301 -17.92 -1.06 -17.80
N PRO A 302 -18.12 0.20 -17.36
CA PRO A 302 -17.75 0.63 -16.02
C PRO A 302 -18.49 -0.21 -14.96
N ALA A 303 -17.73 -0.77 -14.01
CA ALA A 303 -18.26 -1.71 -13.03
C ALA A 303 -19.16 -1.07 -11.93
N TYR A 304 -19.42 0.24 -11.97
CA TYR A 304 -20.29 1.00 -11.05
C TYR A 304 -20.21 0.58 -9.57
N GLY A 305 -19.00 0.35 -9.05
CA GLY A 305 -18.79 -0.04 -7.66
C GLY A 305 -19.06 -1.51 -7.33
N ALA A 306 -19.46 -2.35 -8.29
CA ALA A 306 -19.51 -3.81 -8.14
C ALA A 306 -18.14 -4.39 -7.74
N ARG A 307 -17.05 -3.72 -8.12
CA ARG A 307 -15.70 -4.05 -7.63
C ARG A 307 -15.55 -3.89 -6.12
N TYR A 308 -16.12 -2.84 -5.51
CA TYR A 308 -16.09 -2.69 -4.05
C TYR A 308 -16.86 -3.82 -3.35
N LEU A 309 -17.98 -4.24 -3.93
CA LEU A 309 -18.72 -5.40 -3.44
C LEU A 309 -17.90 -6.69 -3.61
N SER A 310 -17.19 -6.86 -4.73
CA SER A 310 -16.33 -8.02 -4.97
C SER A 310 -15.16 -8.10 -3.98
N GLU A 311 -14.61 -6.94 -3.59
CA GLU A 311 -13.58 -6.80 -2.56
C GLU A 311 -14.12 -7.13 -1.17
N LEU A 312 -15.33 -6.66 -0.84
CA LEU A 312 -15.99 -6.98 0.42
C LEU A 312 -16.28 -8.49 0.54
N LEU A 313 -16.74 -9.09 -0.56
CA LEU A 313 -17.00 -10.52 -0.66
C LEU A 313 -15.71 -11.33 -0.88
N ASN A 314 -14.53 -10.69 -0.84
CA ASN A 314 -13.27 -11.38 -1.06
C ASN A 314 -12.96 -12.42 0.05
N VAL A 315 -13.59 -12.26 1.21
CA VAL A 315 -13.53 -13.18 2.35
C VAL A 315 -14.06 -14.58 1.99
N VAL A 316 -14.98 -14.70 1.02
CA VAL A 316 -15.54 -16.00 0.62
C VAL A 316 -14.49 -16.77 -0.22
N PRO A 317 -14.06 -17.97 0.21
CA PRO A 317 -13.11 -18.79 -0.54
C PRO A 317 -13.66 -19.19 -1.92
N ARG A 318 -12.78 -19.27 -2.93
CA ARG A 318 -13.14 -19.77 -4.28
C ARG A 318 -13.61 -21.23 -4.27
N ALA A 319 -13.22 -22.01 -3.27
CA ALA A 319 -13.76 -23.37 -3.06
C ALA A 319 -15.28 -23.38 -2.81
N ILE A 320 -15.82 -22.33 -2.20
CA ILE A 320 -17.26 -22.17 -1.92
C ILE A 320 -17.95 -21.43 -3.07
N TRP A 321 -17.26 -20.45 -3.67
CA TRP A 321 -17.75 -19.71 -4.84
C TRP A 321 -16.73 -19.72 -5.99
N PRO A 322 -16.77 -20.76 -6.84
CA PRO A 322 -15.79 -20.92 -7.92
C PRO A 322 -15.85 -19.79 -8.96
N SER A 323 -17.06 -19.32 -9.29
CA SER A 323 -17.31 -18.26 -10.29
C SER A 323 -17.16 -16.83 -9.78
N LYS A 324 -16.52 -16.64 -8.62
CA LYS A 324 -16.28 -15.32 -8.04
C LYS A 324 -15.46 -14.43 -8.99
N PRO A 325 -15.82 -13.14 -9.17
CA PRO A 325 -15.05 -12.22 -10.00
C PRO A 325 -13.57 -12.15 -9.59
N LEU A 326 -12.68 -11.99 -10.56
CA LEU A 326 -11.25 -11.87 -10.31
C LEU A 326 -10.90 -10.39 -10.10
N ILE A 327 -10.46 -10.06 -8.89
CA ILE A 327 -10.08 -8.71 -8.52
C ILE A 327 -8.75 -8.37 -9.22
N GLY A 328 -8.73 -7.26 -9.95
CA GLY A 328 -7.52 -6.71 -10.56
C GLY A 328 -7.03 -7.39 -11.84
N ILE A 329 -7.67 -8.46 -12.32
CA ILE A 329 -7.32 -9.09 -13.61
C ILE A 329 -7.74 -8.20 -14.76
N ASP A 330 -8.93 -7.59 -14.71
CA ASP A 330 -9.35 -6.62 -15.72
C ASP A 330 -8.30 -5.51 -15.88
N TYR A 331 -7.75 -4.99 -14.77
CA TYR A 331 -6.70 -3.97 -14.80
C TYR A 331 -5.38 -4.50 -15.38
N ALA A 332 -5.01 -5.75 -15.10
CA ALA A 332 -3.84 -6.38 -15.71
C ALA A 332 -4.03 -6.61 -17.22
N LYS A 333 -5.23 -7.00 -17.66
CA LYS A 333 -5.64 -7.08 -19.07
C LYS A 333 -5.58 -5.70 -19.73
N TRP A 334 -6.10 -4.66 -19.06
CA TRP A 334 -6.03 -3.26 -19.51
C TRP A 334 -4.59 -2.74 -19.67
N ARG A 335 -3.61 -3.37 -19.01
CA ARG A 335 -2.19 -3.05 -19.14
C ARG A 335 -1.46 -3.94 -20.16
N GLY A 336 -2.17 -4.79 -20.90
CA GLY A 336 -1.59 -5.67 -21.92
C GLY A 336 -0.74 -6.81 -21.36
N PHE A 337 -0.91 -7.16 -20.08
CA PHE A 337 -0.24 -8.34 -19.48
C PHE A 337 -0.99 -9.65 -19.76
N GLU A 338 -1.79 -9.68 -20.81
CA GLU A 338 -2.52 -10.88 -21.22
C GLU A 338 -1.55 -11.85 -21.90
N ASP A 339 -1.34 -13.02 -21.28
CA ASP A 339 -0.66 -14.11 -21.96
C ASP A 339 -1.67 -14.70 -22.97
N PRO A 340 -1.37 -14.72 -24.28
CA PRO A 340 -2.29 -15.23 -25.30
C PRO A 340 -2.65 -16.72 -25.13
N ASN A 341 -2.00 -17.44 -24.20
CA ASN A 341 -2.29 -18.83 -23.86
C ASN A 341 -3.02 -19.02 -22.51
N SER A 342 -3.43 -17.95 -21.83
CA SER A 342 -4.12 -18.06 -20.52
C SER A 342 -5.61 -18.37 -20.73
N GLU A 343 -6.12 -19.45 -20.14
CA GLU A 343 -7.56 -19.81 -20.15
C GLU A 343 -8.48 -18.84 -19.40
N LEU A 344 -8.00 -17.66 -19.00
CA LEU A 344 -8.77 -16.64 -18.30
C LEU A 344 -9.24 -15.50 -19.21
N GLY A 345 -9.55 -15.86 -20.45
CA GLY A 345 -10.15 -15.02 -21.49
C GLY A 345 -9.11 -14.31 -22.33
#